data_AF-A0A0P0EY86-F1
#
_entry.id   AF-A0A0P0EY86-F1
#
_cell.length_a   1.000
_cell.length_b   1.000
_cell.length_c   1.000
_cell.angle_alpha   90.00
_cell.angle_beta   90.00
_cell.angle_gamma   90.00
#
_symmetry.space_group_name_H-M   'P 1'
#
loop_
_entity.id
_entity.type
_entity.pdbx_description
1 polymer ?
#
loop_
_entity_poly.entity_id
_entity_poly.type
_entity_poly.pdbx_seq_one_letter_code
_entity_poly.pdbx_strand_id
1 'polypeptide(L)'
;MFRDFTLDGRAASRAESVYVWPAALLILVAASIPVWMFEIPALGDYVNHVTRMYALAHLDQDPALAQFYMVRWAIIPNLVMDIVVPPLAKLIGVHTASRLFVTASYLVLVTGSIALYRAVWGRVELGPLAAGLFLYTLSTYMGLFNYLFGLGLALWGIAGWIVMRERAPWQRGLASLGVVLLLFISHLFALGLYGLTLLAFEGWRLWQSGGWREPRRALPDALAFGLPFLIVPPLLLMSPSSGFADAVLWVGTAKLMGFDFLFGGYADTVGYVTGIAVGLGIAWGLWSGALRLHPVGAITIALGLVVYAAMPLVLFGSWFADSRLPIGIAFVALGFVRWELATSAMRAGFLAVVVALSLLRSADAGVGLAKVDPLLEEVRQSLQRIEPGSTVLATYADETLHKSIFRATQFTDDRALSFGLHHAPVLALMERSSLVPIAFTHPGKQVLLLKPDYADLDGDFTYMPRIGYVADAVRQPGLRDNHYWADWPRRFGYVYVLFSEPGRANPVPEHLTLVQEGRYFQLYKVK
;
A
#
# COMPACT_ATOMS: atom_id res chain seq x y z
N MET A 1 34.10 -4.07 12.94
CA MET A 1 34.97 -2.97 13.39
C MET A 1 34.79 -1.82 12.40
N PHE A 2 33.90 -0.88 12.74
CA PHE A 2 33.49 0.24 11.91
C PHE A 2 34.64 1.26 11.82
N ARG A 3 35.11 1.58 10.62
CA ARG A 3 35.95 2.78 10.40
C ARG A 3 35.04 3.89 9.89
N ASP A 4 35.06 4.98 10.64
CA ASP A 4 34.21 6.16 10.51
C ASP A 4 34.44 6.91 9.20
N PHE A 5 33.51 6.79 8.25
CA PHE A 5 33.34 7.79 7.20
C PHE A 5 31.86 8.18 7.15
N THR A 6 31.57 9.39 7.63
CA THR A 6 30.37 10.14 7.27
C THR A 6 30.56 10.65 5.83
N LEU A 7 29.49 10.79 5.04
CA LEU A 7 29.59 11.46 3.72
C LEU A 7 30.14 12.91 3.84
N ASP A 8 30.09 13.48 5.05
CA ASP A 8 30.60 14.81 5.39
C ASP A 8 32.07 14.85 5.85
N GLY A 9 32.79 13.72 5.85
CA GLY A 9 34.22 13.66 6.19
C GLY A 9 34.58 14.02 7.64
N ARG A 10 33.60 14.06 8.56
CA ARG A 10 33.84 14.32 9.99
C ARG A 10 33.88 13.02 10.79
N ALA A 11 34.81 12.95 11.75
CA ALA A 11 34.90 11.87 12.73
C ALA A 11 33.56 11.73 13.47
N ALA A 12 33.05 10.50 13.58
CA ALA A 12 31.80 10.22 14.27
C ALA A 12 31.94 10.55 15.77
N SER A 13 31.27 11.60 16.24
CA SER A 13 31.04 11.77 17.66
C SER A 13 30.07 10.66 18.11
N ARG A 14 30.50 9.86 19.09
CA ARG A 14 29.89 8.58 19.50
C ARG A 14 28.59 8.68 20.29
N ALA A 15 28.10 9.88 20.60
CA ALA A 15 26.88 10.02 21.39
C ALA A 15 25.65 9.94 20.48
N GLU A 16 25.16 8.72 20.25
CA GLU A 16 23.77 8.53 19.80
C GLU A 16 22.82 9.16 20.81
N SER A 17 21.79 9.87 20.34
CA SER A 17 20.77 10.40 21.25
C SER A 17 20.02 9.23 21.88
N VAL A 18 20.23 9.02 23.19
CA VAL A 18 19.65 7.92 23.98
C VAL A 18 18.13 7.80 23.83
N TYR A 19 17.45 8.89 23.46
CA TYR A 19 16.00 8.97 23.32
C TYR A 19 15.45 8.54 21.96
N VAL A 20 16.28 8.33 20.93
CA VAL A 20 15.77 8.00 19.58
C VAL A 20 15.06 6.65 19.57
N TRP A 21 15.69 5.60 20.10
CA TRP A 21 15.11 4.26 20.10
C TRP A 21 13.85 4.14 20.97
N PRO A 22 13.82 4.69 22.20
CA PRO A 22 12.57 4.76 22.98
C PRO A 22 11.45 5.51 22.25
N ALA A 23 11.76 6.64 21.59
CA ALA A 23 10.75 7.40 20.84
C ALA A 23 10.27 6.65 19.57
N ALA A 24 11.18 6.00 18.84
CA ALA A 24 10.84 5.15 17.71
C ALA A 24 9.93 4.00 18.14
N LEU A 25 10.25 3.35 19.28
CA LEU A 25 9.43 2.30 19.85
C LEU A 25 8.04 2.82 20.24
N LEU A 26 7.95 3.98 20.89
CA LEU A 26 6.68 4.62 21.23
C LEU A 26 5.82 4.88 19.98
N ILE A 27 6.41 5.46 18.92
CA ILE A 27 5.73 5.70 17.65
C ILE A 27 5.25 4.38 17.02
N LEU A 28 6.09 3.34 17.00
CA LEU A 28 5.75 2.05 16.42
C LEU A 28 4.64 1.33 17.19
N VAL A 29 4.72 1.34 18.53
CA VAL A 29 3.67 0.78 19.39
C VAL A 29 2.37 1.53 19.16
N ALA A 30 2.39 2.85 19.23
CA ALA A 30 1.19 3.67 19.01
C ALA A 30 0.59 3.47 17.63
N ALA A 31 1.41 3.42 16.58
CA ALA A 31 0.95 3.17 15.22
C ALA A 31 0.39 1.76 15.04
N SER A 32 0.85 0.79 15.83
CA SER A 32 0.34 -0.59 15.78
C SER A 32 -0.97 -0.76 16.55
N ILE A 33 -1.25 0.05 17.57
CA ILE A 33 -2.46 -0.08 18.40
C ILE A 33 -3.74 -0.20 17.55
N PRO A 34 -4.06 0.70 16.60
CA PRO A 34 -5.28 0.58 15.79
C PRO A 34 -5.39 -0.74 15.01
N VAL A 35 -4.27 -1.29 14.53
CA VAL A 35 -4.24 -2.56 13.79
C VAL A 35 -4.59 -3.74 14.68
N TRP A 36 -4.17 -3.70 15.95
CA TRP A 36 -4.36 -4.80 16.90
C TRP A 36 -5.63 -4.68 17.75
N MET A 37 -6.23 -3.49 17.83
CA MET A 37 -7.50 -3.27 18.53
C MET A 37 -8.69 -3.98 17.88
N PHE A 38 -8.65 -4.20 16.57
CA PHE A 38 -9.76 -4.80 15.81
C PHE A 38 -9.31 -6.11 15.16
N GLU A 39 -10.23 -7.07 15.05
CA GLU A 39 -9.96 -8.37 14.41
C GLU A 39 -9.70 -8.19 12.90
N ILE A 40 -10.48 -7.30 12.28
CA ILE A 40 -10.37 -6.92 10.87
C ILE A 40 -10.20 -5.40 10.83
N PRO A 41 -8.95 -4.87 10.86
CA PRO A 41 -8.72 -3.46 10.63
C PRO A 41 -9.08 -3.11 9.19
N ALA A 42 -10.31 -2.63 9.01
CA ALA A 42 -10.99 -2.40 7.74
C ALA A 42 -10.42 -1.24 6.91
N LEU A 43 -9.14 -1.34 6.57
CA LEU A 43 -8.48 -0.52 5.56
C LEU A 43 -8.93 -1.04 4.19
N GLY A 44 -9.04 -0.17 3.19
CA GLY A 44 -9.66 -0.43 1.89
C GLY A 44 -9.42 -1.85 1.35
N ASP A 45 -8.22 -2.10 0.81
CA ASP A 45 -7.88 -3.41 0.23
C ASP A 45 -7.58 -4.50 1.28
N TYR A 46 -7.48 -4.16 2.57
CA TYR A 46 -7.06 -5.10 3.62
C TYR A 46 -7.99 -6.30 3.74
N VAL A 47 -9.31 -6.07 3.68
CA VAL A 47 -10.31 -7.16 3.75
C VAL A 47 -10.09 -8.16 2.62
N ASN A 48 -9.83 -7.66 1.41
CA ASN A 48 -9.58 -8.48 0.24
C ASN A 48 -8.24 -9.22 0.35
N HIS A 49 -7.20 -8.53 0.84
CA HIS A 49 -5.91 -9.13 1.13
C HIS A 49 -5.99 -10.27 2.16
N VAL A 50 -6.60 -10.06 3.32
CA VAL A 50 -6.80 -11.09 4.36
C VAL A 50 -7.53 -12.30 3.79
N THR A 51 -8.61 -12.06 3.05
CA THR A 51 -9.45 -13.13 2.52
C THR A 51 -8.70 -13.95 1.45
N ARG A 52 -7.91 -13.28 0.60
CA ARG A 52 -7.03 -13.95 -0.34
C ARG A 52 -5.94 -14.77 0.36
N MET A 53 -5.33 -14.23 1.42
CA MET A 53 -4.34 -14.97 2.20
C MET A 53 -4.95 -16.19 2.90
N TYR A 54 -6.20 -16.09 3.35
CA TYR A 54 -6.96 -17.23 3.87
C TYR A 54 -7.10 -18.31 2.80
N ALA A 55 -7.54 -17.93 1.59
CA ALA A 55 -7.68 -18.85 0.48
C ALA A 55 -6.35 -19.55 0.15
N LEU A 56 -5.26 -18.80 -0.01
CA LEU A 56 -3.94 -19.37 -0.28
C LEU A 56 -3.45 -20.32 0.82
N ALA A 57 -3.89 -20.12 2.06
CA ALA A 57 -3.53 -20.97 3.18
C ALA A 57 -4.40 -22.22 3.32
N HIS A 58 -5.66 -22.20 2.87
CA HIS A 58 -6.63 -23.27 3.19
C HIS A 58 -7.31 -23.91 1.97
N LEU A 59 -7.02 -23.46 0.74
CA LEU A 59 -7.69 -23.98 -0.47
C LEU A 59 -7.57 -25.50 -0.62
N ASP A 60 -6.46 -26.09 -0.17
CA ASP A 60 -6.22 -27.53 -0.22
C ASP A 60 -7.08 -28.34 0.77
N GLN A 61 -7.64 -27.68 1.78
CA GLN A 61 -8.40 -28.29 2.88
C GLN A 61 -9.90 -27.97 2.83
N ASP A 62 -10.33 -27.07 1.94
CA ASP A 62 -11.73 -26.64 1.80
C ASP A 62 -12.26 -27.00 0.41
N PRO A 63 -12.96 -28.15 0.24
CA PRO A 63 -13.51 -28.56 -1.04
C PRO A 63 -14.54 -27.58 -1.62
N ALA A 64 -15.29 -26.89 -0.77
CA ALA A 64 -16.28 -25.90 -1.21
C ALA A 64 -15.58 -24.66 -1.75
N LEU A 65 -14.46 -24.23 -1.15
CA LEU A 65 -13.68 -23.13 -1.69
C LEU A 65 -12.93 -23.57 -2.97
N ALA A 66 -12.35 -24.77 -2.95
CA ALA A 66 -11.65 -25.36 -4.09
C ALA A 66 -12.57 -25.61 -5.29
N GLN A 67 -13.89 -25.59 -5.14
CA GLN A 67 -14.81 -25.67 -6.26
C GLN A 67 -14.71 -24.44 -7.19
N PHE A 68 -14.42 -23.26 -6.63
CA PHE A 68 -14.44 -21.98 -7.34
C PHE A 68 -13.06 -21.46 -7.68
N TYR A 69 -12.10 -21.63 -6.77
CA TYR A 69 -10.79 -21.00 -6.86
C TYR A 69 -9.67 -22.01 -7.14
N MET A 70 -8.59 -21.53 -7.72
CA MET A 70 -7.34 -22.26 -7.91
C MET A 70 -6.14 -21.35 -7.66
N VAL A 71 -4.99 -21.93 -7.28
CA VAL A 71 -3.72 -21.19 -7.16
C VAL A 71 -2.84 -21.49 -8.37
N ARG A 72 -2.38 -20.44 -9.04
CA ARG A 72 -1.41 -20.53 -10.12
C ARG A 72 -0.27 -19.55 -9.88
N TRP A 73 0.86 -20.08 -9.40
CA TRP A 73 2.07 -19.29 -9.24
C TRP A 73 2.62 -18.84 -10.59
N ALA A 74 3.00 -17.57 -10.65
CA ALA A 74 3.66 -16.95 -11.78
C ALA A 74 4.62 -15.87 -11.26
N ILE A 75 5.57 -15.46 -12.10
CA ILE A 75 6.46 -14.34 -11.80
C ILE A 75 5.62 -13.07 -11.93
N ILE A 76 5.04 -12.59 -10.84
CA ILE A 76 4.25 -11.36 -10.81
C ILE A 76 4.95 -10.44 -9.80
N PRO A 77 5.21 -9.15 -10.12
CA PRO A 77 5.62 -8.22 -9.08
C PRO A 77 4.50 -8.08 -8.05
N ASN A 78 4.78 -7.60 -6.83
CA ASN A 78 3.73 -7.35 -5.83
C ASN A 78 3.13 -8.64 -5.20
N LEU A 79 3.96 -9.63 -4.90
CA LEU A 79 3.60 -10.92 -4.28
C LEU A 79 4.19 -11.15 -2.87
N VAL A 80 4.84 -10.16 -2.25
CA VAL A 80 5.51 -10.40 -0.95
C VAL A 80 4.53 -10.87 0.14
N MET A 81 3.32 -10.31 0.23
CA MET A 81 2.31 -10.79 1.17
C MET A 81 1.86 -12.23 0.86
N ASP A 82 1.69 -12.59 -0.42
CA ASP A 82 1.33 -13.93 -0.87
C ASP A 82 2.37 -14.99 -0.48
N ILE A 83 3.64 -14.61 -0.40
CA ILE A 83 4.73 -15.50 -0.01
C ILE A 83 4.84 -15.59 1.52
N VAL A 84 4.64 -14.48 2.22
CA VAL A 84 4.91 -14.37 3.66
C VAL A 84 3.72 -14.79 4.53
N VAL A 85 2.52 -14.31 4.19
CA VAL A 85 1.36 -14.43 5.10
C VAL A 85 0.74 -15.82 5.11
N PRO A 86 0.52 -16.53 3.99
CA PRO A 86 -0.14 -17.84 4.03
C PRO A 86 0.59 -18.90 4.88
N PRO A 87 1.93 -19.04 4.82
CA PRO A 87 2.65 -19.95 5.73
C PRO A 87 2.47 -19.57 7.21
N LEU A 88 2.48 -18.28 7.54
CA LEU A 88 2.22 -17.80 8.90
C LEU A 88 0.77 -18.04 9.31
N ALA A 89 -0.19 -17.82 8.40
CA ALA A 89 -1.61 -18.01 8.65
C ALA A 89 -1.94 -19.45 9.06
N LYS A 90 -1.25 -20.45 8.48
CA LYS A 90 -1.34 -21.86 8.89
C LYS A 90 -0.92 -22.12 10.34
N LEU A 91 -0.07 -21.27 10.92
CA LEU A 91 0.48 -21.44 12.28
C LEU A 91 -0.28 -20.65 13.34
N ILE A 92 -0.68 -19.42 13.03
CA ILE A 92 -1.19 -18.44 14.02
C ILE A 92 -2.54 -17.81 13.61
N GLY A 93 -3.16 -18.31 12.54
CA GLY A 93 -4.39 -17.77 11.97
C GLY A 93 -4.16 -16.58 11.03
N VAL A 94 -5.01 -16.45 10.02
CA VAL A 94 -4.88 -15.43 8.97
C VAL A 94 -4.97 -13.99 9.49
N HIS A 95 -5.85 -13.72 10.46
CA HIS A 95 -6.01 -12.40 11.06
C HIS A 95 -4.75 -11.94 11.79
N THR A 96 -4.14 -12.82 12.59
CA THR A 96 -2.90 -12.51 13.32
C THR A 96 -1.72 -12.36 12.36
N ALA A 97 -1.57 -13.27 11.39
CA ALA A 97 -0.50 -13.21 10.39
C ALA A 97 -0.56 -11.92 9.55
N SER A 98 -1.77 -11.48 9.18
CA SER A 98 -1.95 -10.27 8.37
C SER A 98 -1.70 -9.00 9.18
N ARG A 99 -2.14 -8.93 10.44
CA ARG A 99 -1.81 -7.83 11.36
C ARG A 99 -0.31 -7.73 11.63
N LEU A 100 0.38 -8.87 11.77
CA LEU A 100 1.85 -8.91 11.87
C LEU A 100 2.52 -8.35 10.62
N PHE A 101 2.02 -8.66 9.42
CA PHE A 101 2.57 -8.12 8.17
C PHE A 101 2.40 -6.59 8.08
N VAL A 102 1.26 -6.07 8.50
CA VAL A 102 1.03 -4.62 8.62
C VAL A 102 2.00 -3.98 9.62
N THR A 103 2.13 -4.54 10.83
CA THR A 103 3.08 -4.04 11.84
C THR A 103 4.53 -4.14 11.35
N ALA A 104 4.89 -5.20 10.63
CA ALA A 104 6.20 -5.37 10.03
C ALA A 104 6.47 -4.28 8.98
N SER A 105 5.45 -3.86 8.21
CA SER A 105 5.54 -2.75 7.26
C SER A 105 5.90 -1.43 7.96
N TYR A 106 5.25 -1.11 9.07
CA TYR A 106 5.60 0.07 9.88
C TYR A 106 7.01 -0.02 10.45
N LEU A 107 7.39 -1.20 10.96
CA LEU A 107 8.73 -1.45 11.50
C LEU A 107 9.81 -1.20 10.45
N VAL A 108 9.69 -1.79 9.24
CA VAL A 108 10.70 -1.63 8.19
C VAL A 108 10.76 -0.21 7.65
N LEU A 109 9.64 0.53 7.62
CA LEU A 109 9.63 1.95 7.24
C LEU A 109 10.40 2.81 8.24
N VAL A 110 10.05 2.74 9.53
CA VAL A 110 10.70 3.55 10.57
C VAL A 110 12.18 3.19 10.71
N THR A 111 12.49 1.89 10.79
CA THR A 111 13.89 1.45 10.92
C THR A 111 14.69 1.70 9.65
N GLY A 112 14.08 1.59 8.47
CA GLY A 112 14.70 1.92 7.19
C GLY A 112 15.04 3.40 7.08
N SER A 113 14.15 4.30 7.52
CA SER A 113 14.44 5.75 7.59
C SER A 113 15.60 6.05 8.55
N ILE A 114 15.63 5.42 9.73
CA ILE A 114 16.74 5.56 10.69
C ILE A 114 18.05 5.02 10.10
N ALA A 115 18.01 3.86 9.44
CA ALA A 115 19.18 3.23 8.84
C ALA A 115 19.76 4.07 7.69
N LEU A 116 18.90 4.58 6.81
CA LEU A 116 19.31 5.47 5.73
C LEU A 116 19.89 6.77 6.27
N TYR A 117 19.23 7.39 7.24
CA TYR A 117 19.75 8.58 7.91
C TYR A 117 21.14 8.35 8.51
N ARG A 118 21.32 7.23 9.22
CA ARG A 118 22.62 6.85 9.79
C ARG A 118 23.67 6.63 8.70
N ALA A 119 23.31 6.00 7.59
CA ALA A 119 24.24 5.74 6.49
C ALA A 119 24.73 7.05 5.84
N VAL A 120 23.86 8.05 5.73
CA VAL A 120 24.19 9.36 5.15
C VAL A 120 25.01 10.21 6.13
N TRP A 121 24.53 10.38 7.36
CA TRP A 121 25.08 11.34 8.33
C TRP A 121 26.04 10.72 9.36
N GLY A 122 26.25 9.41 9.32
CA GLY A 122 27.09 8.60 10.22
C GLY A 122 26.67 8.58 11.69
N ARG A 123 25.51 9.15 12.04
CA ARG A 123 24.92 9.10 13.39
C ARG A 123 23.40 9.11 13.29
N VAL A 124 22.74 8.81 14.40
CA VAL A 124 21.28 8.85 14.50
C VAL A 124 20.87 10.08 15.31
N GLU A 125 20.06 10.95 14.71
CA GLU A 125 19.44 12.12 15.33
C GLU A 125 17.91 11.96 15.35
N LEU A 126 17.16 12.97 15.81
CA LEU A 126 15.70 12.92 15.91
C LEU A 126 14.99 13.01 14.54
N GLY A 127 15.62 13.62 13.54
CA GLY A 127 15.06 13.84 12.19
C GLY A 127 14.32 12.64 11.57
N PRO A 128 14.91 11.43 11.49
CA PRO A 128 14.27 10.27 10.89
C PRO A 128 13.00 9.79 11.62
N LEU A 129 12.75 10.22 12.87
CA LEU A 129 11.50 9.90 13.58
C LEU A 129 10.28 10.54 12.96
N ALA A 130 10.45 11.56 12.10
CA ALA A 130 9.36 12.12 11.30
C ALA A 130 8.70 11.08 10.37
N ALA A 131 9.32 9.92 10.16
CA ALA A 131 8.69 8.75 9.54
C ALA A 131 7.33 8.38 10.19
N GLY A 132 7.18 8.61 11.49
CA GLY A 132 5.92 8.38 12.23
C GLY A 132 4.72 9.15 11.69
N LEU A 133 4.96 10.36 11.16
CA LEU A 133 3.92 11.23 10.57
C LEU A 133 3.30 10.62 9.30
N PHE A 134 4.04 9.71 8.66
CA PHE A 134 3.75 9.13 7.36
C PHE A 134 3.30 7.67 7.43
N LEU A 135 3.09 7.11 8.65
CA LEU A 135 2.64 5.73 8.83
C LEU A 135 1.15 5.53 8.53
N TYR A 136 0.30 6.51 8.83
CA TYR A 136 -1.12 6.53 8.50
C TYR A 136 -1.43 7.61 7.48
N THR A 137 -1.15 7.30 6.22
CA THR A 137 -1.49 8.12 5.05
C THR A 137 -2.55 7.40 4.22
N LEU A 138 -3.08 8.05 3.19
CA LEU A 138 -4.05 7.41 2.29
C LEU A 138 -3.52 6.09 1.70
N SER A 139 -2.21 5.95 1.49
CA SER A 139 -1.62 4.68 1.04
C SER A 139 -1.88 3.52 2.03
N THR A 140 -1.82 3.82 3.33
CA THR A 140 -2.12 2.88 4.41
C THR A 140 -3.62 2.60 4.48
N TYR A 141 -4.45 3.64 4.41
CA TYR A 141 -5.91 3.48 4.43
C TYR A 141 -6.46 2.74 3.22
N MET A 142 -5.79 2.83 2.08
CA MET A 142 -6.11 2.02 0.91
C MET A 142 -5.63 0.57 1.02
N GLY A 143 -4.73 0.25 1.96
CA GLY A 143 -4.23 -1.11 2.15
C GLY A 143 -3.03 -1.50 1.27
N LEU A 144 -2.24 -0.54 0.77
CA LEU A 144 -1.10 -0.76 -0.14
C LEU A 144 0.16 -1.35 0.55
N PHE A 145 0.00 -2.42 1.33
CA PHE A 145 1.04 -2.90 2.24
C PHE A 145 2.26 -3.53 1.57
N ASN A 146 2.09 -4.18 0.43
CA ASN A 146 3.24 -4.67 -0.35
C ASN A 146 4.15 -3.51 -0.82
N TYR A 147 3.54 -2.38 -1.22
CA TYR A 147 4.28 -1.16 -1.56
C TYR A 147 4.97 -0.56 -0.34
N LEU A 148 4.26 -0.38 0.78
CA LEU A 148 4.82 0.21 2.00
C LEU A 148 5.94 -0.65 2.60
N PHE A 149 5.76 -1.97 2.64
CA PHE A 149 6.79 -2.93 3.05
C PHE A 149 8.01 -2.85 2.12
N GLY A 150 7.78 -2.89 0.79
CA GLY A 150 8.82 -2.73 -0.21
C GLY A 150 9.57 -1.39 -0.09
N LEU A 151 8.87 -0.30 0.22
CA LEU A 151 9.46 1.01 0.43
C LEU A 151 10.40 1.00 1.64
N GLY A 152 10.00 0.42 2.76
CA GLY A 152 10.88 0.24 3.92
C GLY A 152 12.12 -0.59 3.60
N LEU A 153 11.96 -1.66 2.83
CA LEU A 153 13.08 -2.46 2.33
C LEU A 153 13.99 -1.68 1.37
N ALA A 154 13.42 -0.79 0.54
CA ALA A 154 14.19 0.07 -0.35
C ALA A 154 15.06 1.05 0.46
N LEU A 155 14.54 1.63 1.55
CA LEU A 155 15.33 2.49 2.45
C LEU A 155 16.52 1.72 3.05
N TRP A 156 16.29 0.49 3.54
CA TRP A 156 17.36 -0.39 4.01
C TRP A 156 18.36 -0.75 2.89
N GLY A 157 17.87 -1.00 1.67
CA GLY A 157 18.71 -1.26 0.51
C GLY A 157 19.60 -0.07 0.15
N ILE A 158 19.07 1.16 0.17
CA ILE A 158 19.84 2.39 -0.08
C ILE A 158 20.88 2.56 1.04
N ALA A 159 20.49 2.39 2.30
CA ALA A 159 21.40 2.45 3.44
C ALA A 159 22.55 1.43 3.29
N GLY A 160 22.22 0.19 2.93
CA GLY A 160 23.17 -0.88 2.67
C GLY A 160 24.13 -0.55 1.53
N TRP A 161 23.64 0.02 0.43
CA TRP A 161 24.48 0.47 -0.69
C TRP A 161 25.52 1.50 -0.25
N ILE A 162 25.09 2.52 0.50
CA ILE A 162 25.97 3.59 1.02
C ILE A 162 27.03 3.00 1.95
N VAL A 163 26.63 2.14 2.90
CA VAL A 163 27.56 1.52 3.86
C VAL A 163 28.54 0.57 3.18
N MET A 164 28.09 -0.16 2.16
CA MET A 164 28.94 -1.09 1.42
C MET A 164 29.84 -0.39 0.39
N ARG A 165 29.89 0.95 0.35
CA ARG A 165 30.60 1.65 -0.71
C ARG A 165 32.08 1.28 -0.81
N GLU A 166 32.75 1.08 0.31
CA GLU A 166 34.17 0.69 0.36
C GLU A 166 34.41 -0.81 0.07
N ARG A 167 33.35 -1.58 -0.19
CA ARG A 167 33.45 -3.00 -0.55
C ARG A 167 33.73 -3.18 -2.04
N ALA A 168 34.27 -4.36 -2.37
CA ALA A 168 34.54 -4.73 -3.75
C ALA A 168 33.27 -4.61 -4.62
N PRO A 169 33.37 -4.16 -5.88
CA PRO A 169 32.22 -3.96 -6.77
C PRO A 169 31.27 -5.18 -6.87
N TRP A 170 31.82 -6.39 -6.91
CA TRP A 170 31.02 -7.62 -6.99
C TRP A 170 30.18 -7.86 -5.72
N GLN A 171 30.69 -7.49 -4.53
CA GLN A 171 29.95 -7.62 -3.27
C GLN A 171 28.76 -6.65 -3.24
N ARG A 172 28.98 -5.43 -3.73
CA ARG A 172 27.91 -4.43 -3.89
C ARG A 172 26.88 -4.86 -4.92
N GLY A 173 27.33 -5.37 -6.06
CA GLY A 173 26.45 -5.89 -7.11
C GLY A 173 25.60 -7.07 -6.63
N LEU A 174 26.18 -8.02 -5.90
CA LEU A 174 25.44 -9.17 -5.36
C LEU A 174 24.41 -8.74 -4.30
N ALA A 175 24.79 -7.82 -3.40
CA ALA A 175 23.85 -7.26 -2.43
C ALA A 175 22.71 -6.50 -3.11
N SER A 176 23.03 -5.69 -4.12
CA SER A 176 22.04 -4.96 -4.90
C SER A 176 21.11 -5.89 -5.68
N LEU A 177 21.62 -6.98 -6.25
CA LEU A 177 20.79 -8.00 -6.90
C LEU A 177 19.79 -8.62 -5.93
N GLY A 178 20.22 -8.95 -4.71
CA GLY A 178 19.32 -9.43 -3.65
C GLY A 178 18.21 -8.42 -3.33
N VAL A 179 18.56 -7.14 -3.21
CA VAL A 179 17.57 -6.05 -2.99
C VAL A 179 16.64 -5.91 -4.19
N VAL A 180 17.14 -5.91 -5.43
CA VAL A 180 16.33 -5.81 -6.65
C VAL A 180 15.30 -6.93 -6.74
N LEU A 181 15.70 -8.19 -6.48
CA LEU A 181 14.78 -9.33 -6.50
C LEU A 181 13.73 -9.23 -5.39
N LEU A 182 14.15 -8.85 -4.18
CA LEU A 182 13.24 -8.65 -3.06
C LEU A 182 12.23 -7.52 -3.34
N LEU A 183 12.69 -6.41 -3.92
CA LEU A 183 11.82 -5.29 -4.29
C LEU A 183 10.94 -5.60 -5.50
N PHE A 184 11.39 -6.45 -6.43
CA PHE A 184 10.54 -6.92 -7.53
C PHE A 184 9.34 -7.69 -6.98
N ILE A 185 9.61 -8.66 -6.09
CA ILE A 185 8.57 -9.42 -5.39
C ILE A 185 7.72 -8.52 -4.50
N SER A 186 8.30 -7.47 -3.90
CA SER A 186 7.58 -6.55 -3.02
C SER A 186 6.70 -5.56 -3.78
N HIS A 187 7.30 -4.67 -4.57
CA HIS A 187 6.59 -3.70 -5.40
C HIS A 187 7.53 -2.95 -6.36
N LEU A 188 7.16 -2.83 -7.66
CA LEU A 188 8.00 -2.15 -8.68
C LEU A 188 8.29 -0.68 -8.36
N PHE A 189 7.37 0.04 -7.71
CA PHE A 189 7.60 1.44 -7.34
C PHE A 189 8.71 1.59 -6.29
N ALA A 190 8.78 0.67 -5.33
CA ALA A 190 9.86 0.67 -4.35
C ALA A 190 11.21 0.35 -5.03
N LEU A 191 11.22 -0.59 -5.99
CA LEU A 191 12.37 -0.89 -6.85
C LEU A 191 12.82 0.35 -7.64
N GLY A 192 11.87 1.08 -8.24
CA GLY A 192 12.14 2.31 -8.99
C GLY A 192 12.76 3.39 -8.12
N LEU A 193 12.22 3.62 -6.91
CA LEU A 193 12.78 4.58 -5.95
C LEU A 193 14.17 4.19 -5.45
N TYR A 194 14.41 2.88 -5.23
CA TYR A 194 15.74 2.36 -4.93
C TYR A 194 16.73 2.68 -6.04
N GLY A 195 16.41 2.31 -7.29
CA GLY A 195 17.26 2.57 -8.45
C GLY A 195 17.50 4.05 -8.71
N LEU A 196 16.46 4.88 -8.60
CA LEU A 196 16.54 6.34 -8.78
C LEU A 196 17.44 6.99 -7.72
N THR A 197 17.37 6.55 -6.47
CA THR A 197 18.21 7.07 -5.39
C THR A 197 19.67 6.63 -5.55
N LEU A 198 19.91 5.38 -5.96
CA LEU A 198 21.26 4.89 -6.26
C LEU A 198 21.88 5.63 -7.46
N LEU A 199 21.08 5.90 -8.50
CA LEU A 199 21.51 6.70 -9.64
C LEU A 199 21.91 8.12 -9.21
N ALA A 200 21.08 8.77 -8.37
CA ALA A 200 21.40 10.07 -7.80
C ALA A 200 22.70 10.05 -6.98
N PHE A 201 22.87 9.02 -6.15
CA PHE A 201 24.05 8.84 -5.29
C PHE A 201 25.34 8.61 -6.09
N GLU A 202 25.35 7.64 -7.00
CA GLU A 202 26.52 7.33 -7.82
C GLU A 202 26.83 8.45 -8.81
N GLY A 203 25.81 9.09 -9.39
CA GLY A 203 25.98 10.25 -10.27
C GLY A 203 26.63 11.43 -9.55
N TRP A 204 26.13 11.78 -8.35
CA TRP A 204 26.71 12.82 -7.51
C TRP A 204 28.17 12.52 -7.15
N ARG A 205 28.47 11.28 -6.74
CA ARG A 205 29.83 10.86 -6.37
C ARG A 205 30.80 10.89 -7.56
N LEU A 206 30.37 10.43 -8.73
CA LEU A 206 31.15 10.49 -9.97
C LEU A 206 31.44 11.93 -10.39
N TRP A 207 30.49 12.83 -10.21
CA TRP A 207 30.67 14.25 -10.46
C TRP A 207 31.69 14.88 -9.47
N GLN A 208 31.50 14.68 -8.16
CA GLN A 208 32.38 15.21 -7.12
C GLN A 208 33.83 14.75 -7.23
N SER A 209 34.04 13.48 -7.58
CA SER A 209 35.39 12.89 -7.75
C SER A 209 36.05 13.24 -9.07
N GLY A 210 35.33 13.87 -10.02
CA GLY A 210 35.80 14.05 -11.39
C GLY A 210 35.92 12.74 -12.18
N GLY A 211 35.46 11.61 -11.63
CA GLY A 211 35.61 10.27 -12.21
C GLY A 211 34.92 10.09 -13.57
N TRP A 212 33.98 10.97 -13.92
CA TRP A 212 33.38 11.03 -15.25
C TRP A 212 34.40 11.30 -16.37
N ARG A 213 35.57 11.88 -16.05
CA ARG A 213 36.69 12.07 -16.99
C ARG A 213 37.49 10.79 -17.24
N GLU A 214 37.29 9.76 -16.42
CA GLU A 214 38.03 8.49 -16.49
C GLU A 214 37.08 7.29 -16.54
N PRO A 215 36.39 7.06 -17.68
CA PRO A 215 35.33 6.04 -17.77
C PRO A 215 35.77 4.63 -17.39
N ARG A 216 37.04 4.27 -17.66
CA ARG A 216 37.60 2.96 -17.31
C ARG A 216 37.65 2.73 -15.80
N ARG A 217 37.89 3.77 -14.99
CA ARG A 217 37.89 3.65 -13.53
C ARG A 217 36.47 3.67 -12.94
N ALA A 218 35.51 4.29 -13.63
CA ALA A 218 34.10 4.29 -13.23
C ALA A 218 33.35 3.01 -13.61
N LEU A 219 33.84 2.24 -14.59
CA LEU A 219 33.15 1.06 -15.12
C LEU A 219 32.78 0.01 -14.06
N PRO A 220 33.66 -0.39 -13.11
CA PRO A 220 33.28 -1.40 -12.11
C PRO A 220 32.12 -0.94 -11.21
N ASP A 221 32.04 0.36 -10.90
CA ASP A 221 30.95 0.93 -10.13
C ASP A 221 29.66 0.97 -10.95
N ALA A 222 29.75 1.38 -12.21
CA ALA A 222 28.63 1.39 -13.14
C ALA A 222 28.07 -0.03 -13.36
N LEU A 223 28.93 -1.05 -13.45
CA LEU A 223 28.52 -2.45 -13.56
C LEU A 223 27.92 -2.98 -12.25
N ALA A 224 28.52 -2.67 -11.10
CA ALA A 224 27.98 -3.08 -9.80
C ALA A 224 26.59 -2.48 -9.55
N PHE A 225 26.34 -1.27 -10.02
CA PHE A 225 25.04 -0.62 -9.96
C PHE A 225 24.08 -1.16 -11.02
N GLY A 226 24.49 -1.20 -12.29
CA GLY A 226 23.61 -1.42 -13.43
C GLY A 226 23.26 -2.90 -13.70
N LEU A 227 24.21 -3.82 -13.55
CA LEU A 227 23.98 -5.25 -13.86
C LEU A 227 22.82 -5.86 -13.05
N PRO A 228 22.67 -5.59 -11.74
CA PRO A 228 21.54 -6.08 -10.96
C PRO A 228 20.17 -5.75 -11.55
N PHE A 229 19.98 -4.56 -12.13
CA PHE A 229 18.69 -4.13 -12.68
C PHE A 229 18.36 -4.79 -14.02
N LEU A 230 19.35 -5.36 -14.72
CA LEU A 230 19.12 -6.05 -15.99
C LEU A 230 18.28 -7.32 -15.84
N ILE A 231 18.10 -7.84 -14.62
CA ILE A 231 17.18 -8.96 -14.35
C ILE A 231 15.71 -8.53 -14.42
N VAL A 232 15.40 -7.24 -14.25
CA VAL A 232 14.00 -6.78 -14.17
C VAL A 232 13.26 -6.92 -15.50
N PRO A 233 13.80 -6.46 -16.66
CA PRO A 233 13.13 -6.65 -17.94
C PRO A 233 12.77 -8.11 -18.28
N PRO A 234 13.67 -9.12 -18.18
CA PRO A 234 13.28 -10.49 -18.46
C PRO A 234 12.24 -11.02 -17.46
N LEU A 235 12.31 -10.65 -16.17
CA LEU A 235 11.26 -11.03 -15.21
C LEU A 235 9.89 -10.43 -15.56
N LEU A 236 9.86 -9.18 -16.05
CA LEU A 236 8.62 -8.55 -16.52
C LEU A 236 8.10 -9.20 -17.82
N LEU A 237 8.99 -9.56 -18.74
CA LEU A 237 8.59 -10.26 -19.98
C LEU A 237 8.05 -11.67 -19.70
N MET A 238 8.57 -12.34 -18.67
CA MET A 238 8.04 -13.63 -18.19
C MET A 238 6.76 -13.48 -17.36
N SER A 239 6.48 -12.27 -16.87
CA SER A 239 5.30 -12.00 -16.06
C SER A 239 4.06 -11.93 -16.93
N PRO A 240 2.94 -12.57 -16.54
CA PRO A 240 1.67 -12.35 -17.19
C PRO A 240 1.19 -10.89 -17.07
N SER A 241 1.73 -10.11 -16.12
CA SER A 241 1.46 -8.66 -16.02
C SER A 241 1.91 -7.89 -17.27
N SER A 242 2.81 -8.43 -18.09
CA SER A 242 3.20 -7.84 -19.38
C SER A 242 2.03 -7.68 -20.35
N GLY A 243 0.99 -8.52 -20.22
CA GLY A 243 -0.26 -8.39 -21.00
C GLY A 243 -1.02 -7.09 -20.74
N PHE A 244 -0.68 -6.35 -19.68
CA PHE A 244 -1.27 -5.04 -19.36
C PHE A 244 -0.34 -3.87 -19.72
N ALA A 245 0.75 -4.09 -20.46
CA ALA A 245 1.71 -3.04 -20.78
C ALA A 245 1.08 -1.83 -21.50
N ASP A 246 0.05 -2.05 -22.31
CA ASP A 246 -0.66 -1.00 -23.04
C ASP A 246 -1.75 -0.30 -22.20
N ALA A 247 -2.08 -0.82 -21.02
CA ALA A 247 -3.07 -0.25 -20.12
C ALA A 247 -2.48 0.93 -19.34
N VAL A 248 -2.31 2.05 -20.05
CA VAL A 248 -1.67 3.27 -19.58
C VAL A 248 -2.59 4.46 -19.76
N LEU A 249 -2.80 5.25 -18.70
CA LEU A 249 -3.58 6.49 -18.74
C LEU A 249 -2.86 7.58 -17.96
N TRP A 250 -2.45 8.64 -18.63
CA TRP A 250 -1.87 9.82 -17.99
C TRP A 250 -2.92 10.91 -17.78
N VAL A 251 -2.99 11.48 -16.57
CA VAL A 251 -3.93 12.54 -16.21
C VAL A 251 -3.21 13.61 -15.40
N GLY A 252 -3.08 14.83 -15.95
CA GLY A 252 -2.37 15.92 -15.28
C GLY A 252 -3.02 16.40 -13.99
N THR A 253 -4.35 16.46 -13.92
CA THR A 253 -5.07 16.88 -12.71
C THR A 253 -4.96 15.86 -11.57
N ALA A 254 -4.69 14.58 -11.87
CA ALA A 254 -4.48 13.55 -10.86
C ALA A 254 -3.22 13.81 -10.03
N LYS A 255 -2.28 14.64 -10.49
CA LYS A 255 -1.10 15.05 -9.71
C LYS A 255 -1.45 15.84 -8.46
N LEU A 256 -2.66 16.38 -8.35
CA LEU A 256 -3.11 17.04 -7.12
C LEU A 256 -3.37 16.02 -6.00
N MET A 257 -3.66 14.75 -6.35
CA MET A 257 -3.87 13.67 -5.39
C MET A 257 -2.62 13.31 -4.58
N GLY A 258 -1.42 13.65 -5.08
CA GLY A 258 -0.18 13.38 -4.36
C GLY A 258 -0.16 13.96 -2.94
N PHE A 259 -0.85 15.08 -2.71
CA PHE A 259 -1.02 15.65 -1.39
C PHE A 259 -1.87 14.76 -0.47
N ASP A 260 -2.98 14.23 -0.99
CA ASP A 260 -3.85 13.32 -0.25
C ASP A 260 -3.15 11.97 0.01
N PHE A 261 -2.33 11.49 -0.92
CA PHE A 261 -1.46 10.34 -0.71
C PHE A 261 -0.38 10.55 0.36
N LEU A 262 0.02 11.81 0.62
CA LEU A 262 0.98 12.17 1.65
C LEU A 262 0.36 12.36 3.03
N PHE A 263 -0.83 12.97 3.11
CA PHE A 263 -1.40 13.42 4.38
C PHE A 263 -2.83 12.97 4.64
N GLY A 264 -3.52 12.42 3.64
CA GLY A 264 -4.91 11.98 3.73
C GLY A 264 -5.14 10.99 4.87
N GLY A 265 -6.16 11.29 5.68
CA GLY A 265 -6.61 10.46 6.80
C GLY A 265 -8.05 9.98 6.61
N TYR A 266 -8.62 9.40 7.66
CA TYR A 266 -10.08 9.22 7.73
C TYR A 266 -10.76 10.57 7.97
N ALA A 267 -10.20 11.39 8.87
CA ALA A 267 -10.58 12.79 9.01
C ALA A 267 -9.64 13.70 8.22
N ASP A 268 -10.18 14.41 7.21
CA ASP A 268 -9.43 15.39 6.39
C ASP A 268 -8.74 16.45 7.25
N THR A 269 -9.39 16.91 8.32
CA THR A 269 -8.83 17.88 9.28
C THR A 269 -7.49 17.42 9.84
N VAL A 270 -7.35 16.15 10.19
CA VAL A 270 -6.09 15.64 10.75
C VAL A 270 -5.00 15.62 9.68
N GLY A 271 -5.37 15.29 8.44
CA GLY A 271 -4.46 15.40 7.29
C GLY A 271 -3.98 16.83 7.06
N TYR A 272 -4.90 17.81 7.04
CA TYR A 272 -4.54 19.23 6.90
C TYR A 272 -3.67 19.74 8.04
N VAL A 273 -4.01 19.43 9.29
CA VAL A 273 -3.19 19.82 10.47
C VAL A 273 -1.79 19.25 10.36
N THR A 274 -1.65 17.98 9.98
CA THR A 274 -0.35 17.33 9.82
C THR A 274 0.43 17.97 8.67
N GLY A 275 -0.19 18.15 7.50
CA GLY A 275 0.43 18.76 6.33
C GLY A 275 0.88 20.20 6.58
N ILE A 276 0.05 21.02 7.23
CA ILE A 276 0.39 22.39 7.64
C ILE A 276 1.56 22.37 8.63
N ALA A 277 1.53 21.50 9.65
CA ALA A 277 2.62 21.42 10.62
C ALA A 277 3.95 20.99 9.98
N VAL A 278 3.93 20.03 9.04
CA VAL A 278 5.12 19.64 8.26
C VAL A 278 5.60 20.83 7.40
N GLY A 279 4.70 21.50 6.70
CA GLY A 279 5.02 22.66 5.86
C GLY A 279 5.64 23.82 6.66
N LEU A 280 5.03 24.19 7.80
CA LEU A 280 5.55 25.21 8.71
C LEU A 280 6.89 24.81 9.32
N GLY A 281 7.04 23.53 9.71
CA GLY A 281 8.31 23.00 10.21
C GLY A 281 9.42 23.14 9.18
N ILE A 282 9.18 22.72 7.93
CA ILE A 282 10.14 22.85 6.82
C ILE A 282 10.46 24.33 6.57
N ALA A 283 9.44 25.20 6.46
CA ALA A 283 9.62 26.63 6.23
C ALA A 283 10.45 27.29 7.34
N TRP A 284 10.15 26.99 8.60
CA TRP A 284 10.93 27.45 9.75
C TRP A 284 12.36 26.91 9.71
N GLY A 285 12.55 25.63 9.38
CA GLY A 285 13.87 25.02 9.28
C GLY A 285 14.74 25.66 8.20
N LEU A 286 14.15 26.01 7.05
CA LEU A 286 14.83 26.74 5.98
C LEU A 286 15.15 28.19 6.41
N TRP A 287 14.18 28.92 6.98
CA TRP A 287 14.36 30.30 7.41
C TRP A 287 15.40 30.46 8.53
N SER A 288 15.39 29.54 9.50
CA SER A 288 16.33 29.54 10.64
C SER A 288 17.70 28.95 10.31
N GLY A 289 17.87 28.36 9.12
CA GLY A 289 19.07 27.60 8.76
C GLY A 289 19.23 26.28 9.53
N ALA A 290 18.23 25.85 10.29
CA ALA A 290 18.24 24.59 11.02
C ALA A 290 18.08 23.36 10.11
N LEU A 291 17.58 23.52 8.87
CA LEU A 291 17.38 22.43 7.94
C LEU A 291 18.54 22.34 6.94
N ARG A 292 19.22 21.19 6.89
CA ARG A 292 20.23 20.87 5.89
C ARG A 292 19.77 19.72 5.01
N LEU A 293 19.89 19.90 3.69
CA LEU A 293 19.61 18.88 2.70
C LEU A 293 20.91 18.43 2.05
N HIS A 294 21.20 17.12 2.12
CA HIS A 294 22.35 16.55 1.41
C HIS A 294 22.13 16.64 -0.11
N PRO A 295 23.15 16.95 -0.95
CA PRO A 295 22.99 17.10 -2.39
C PRO A 295 22.34 15.90 -3.10
N VAL A 296 22.67 14.67 -2.67
CA VAL A 296 22.01 13.45 -3.16
C VAL A 296 20.51 13.46 -2.90
N GLY A 297 20.08 13.97 -1.74
CA GLY A 297 18.66 14.14 -1.42
C GLY A 297 17.99 15.14 -2.37
N ALA A 298 18.65 16.27 -2.64
CA ALA A 298 18.14 17.26 -3.60
C ALA A 298 17.98 16.68 -5.01
N ILE A 299 18.99 15.94 -5.50
CA ILE A 299 18.93 15.27 -6.80
C ILE A 299 17.82 14.20 -6.82
N THR A 300 17.72 13.40 -5.76
CA THR A 300 16.69 12.36 -5.62
C THR A 300 15.28 12.95 -5.63
N ILE A 301 15.05 14.05 -4.89
CA ILE A 301 13.77 14.76 -4.89
C ILE A 301 13.48 15.33 -6.28
N ALA A 302 14.44 15.99 -6.92
CA ALA A 302 14.27 16.56 -8.25
C ALA A 302 13.92 15.48 -9.31
N LEU A 303 14.69 14.38 -9.35
CA LEU A 303 14.42 13.25 -10.24
C LEU A 303 13.07 12.60 -9.91
N GLY A 304 12.75 12.43 -8.62
CA GLY A 304 11.47 11.90 -8.18
C GLY A 304 10.29 12.77 -8.61
N LEU A 305 10.41 14.10 -8.55
CA LEU A 305 9.38 15.03 -9.02
C LEU A 305 9.22 15.01 -10.55
N VAL A 306 10.32 14.87 -11.30
CA VAL A 306 10.26 14.68 -12.75
C VAL A 306 9.54 13.38 -13.10
N VAL A 307 9.91 12.28 -12.43
CA VAL A 307 9.23 10.99 -12.60
C VAL A 307 7.76 11.11 -12.18
N TYR A 308 7.43 11.79 -11.09
CA TYR A 308 6.05 12.01 -10.66
C TYR A 308 5.20 12.74 -11.71
N ALA A 309 5.74 13.81 -12.30
CA ALA A 309 5.06 14.55 -13.35
C ALA A 309 4.86 13.70 -14.62
N ALA A 310 5.86 12.91 -15.01
CA ALA A 310 5.83 12.07 -16.20
C ALA A 310 5.02 10.77 -16.01
N MET A 311 4.96 10.22 -14.80
CA MET A 311 4.30 8.94 -14.50
C MET A 311 2.82 9.01 -14.86
N PRO A 312 2.23 8.01 -15.52
CA PRO A 312 0.78 7.99 -15.73
C PRO A 312 0.00 7.73 -14.43
N LEU A 313 -1.29 8.06 -14.42
CA LEU A 313 -2.21 7.71 -13.34
C LEU A 313 -2.45 6.19 -13.31
N VAL A 314 -2.64 5.58 -14.49
CA VAL A 314 -2.77 4.13 -14.66
C VAL A 314 -1.53 3.59 -15.35
N LEU A 315 -0.90 2.57 -14.77
CA LEU A 315 0.23 1.85 -15.35
C LEU A 315 0.04 0.34 -15.14
N PHE A 316 0.25 -0.48 -16.17
CA PHE A 316 -0.03 -1.93 -16.13
C PHE A 316 -1.47 -2.23 -15.66
N GLY A 317 -2.44 -1.40 -16.07
CA GLY A 317 -3.85 -1.55 -15.66
C GLY A 317 -4.12 -1.25 -14.18
N SER A 318 -3.14 -0.72 -13.44
CA SER A 318 -3.26 -0.39 -12.02
C SER A 318 -3.32 1.12 -11.80
N TRP A 319 -4.33 1.59 -11.07
CA TRP A 319 -4.58 3.01 -10.77
C TRP A 319 -3.62 3.58 -9.73
N PHE A 320 -3.48 4.91 -9.69
CA PHE A 320 -2.66 5.69 -8.75
C PHE A 320 -1.17 5.42 -8.83
N ALA A 321 -0.67 5.04 -10.00
CA ALA A 321 0.75 4.81 -10.25
C ALA A 321 1.56 6.05 -9.84
N ASP A 322 1.25 7.20 -10.41
CA ASP A 322 1.84 8.49 -10.02
C ASP A 322 1.68 8.86 -8.54
N SER A 323 0.46 8.74 -8.02
CA SER A 323 0.04 9.31 -6.73
C SER A 323 0.72 8.63 -5.55
N ARG A 324 1.27 7.42 -5.73
CA ARG A 324 2.09 6.73 -4.73
C ARG A 324 3.52 7.27 -4.61
N LEU A 325 4.04 7.99 -5.61
CA LEU A 325 5.43 8.45 -5.59
C LEU A 325 5.74 9.50 -4.51
N PRO A 326 4.87 10.50 -4.23
CA PRO A 326 5.14 11.54 -3.24
C PRO A 326 5.49 10.98 -1.85
N ILE A 327 4.74 10.00 -1.35
CA ILE A 327 5.02 9.35 -0.06
C ILE A 327 6.37 8.62 -0.08
N GLY A 328 6.70 7.94 -1.18
CA GLY A 328 8.00 7.29 -1.36
C GLY A 328 9.16 8.27 -1.36
N ILE A 329 9.02 9.40 -2.07
CA ILE A 329 10.00 10.48 -2.11
C ILE A 329 10.17 11.08 -0.71
N ALA A 330 9.09 11.29 0.04
CA ALA A 330 9.16 11.80 1.41
C ALA A 330 9.96 10.87 2.33
N PHE A 331 9.69 9.57 2.32
CA PHE A 331 10.43 8.58 3.12
C PHE A 331 11.92 8.53 2.77
N VAL A 332 12.28 8.61 1.49
CA VAL A 332 13.69 8.67 1.06
C VAL A 332 14.33 9.99 1.50
N ALA A 333 13.62 11.11 1.35
CA ALA A 333 14.10 12.44 1.73
C ALA A 333 14.43 12.54 3.23
N LEU A 334 13.68 11.85 4.10
CA LEU A 334 13.97 11.80 5.54
C LEU A 334 15.41 11.32 5.85
N GLY A 335 16.00 10.47 5.00
CA GLY A 335 17.38 10.03 5.15
C GLY A 335 18.41 11.10 4.81
N PHE A 336 18.07 12.04 3.93
CA PHE A 336 18.96 13.08 3.41
C PHE A 336 18.72 14.47 3.99
N VAL A 337 17.72 14.61 4.87
CA VAL A 337 17.38 15.86 5.56
C VAL A 337 17.84 15.79 7.00
N ARG A 338 18.64 16.77 7.43
CA ARG A 338 19.17 16.87 8.79
C ARG A 338 18.68 18.15 9.47
N TRP A 339 18.21 17.99 10.71
CA TRP A 339 17.74 19.07 11.57
C TRP A 339 18.81 19.44 12.60
N GLU A 340 19.40 20.62 12.49
CA GLU A 340 20.37 21.17 13.42
C GLU A 340 19.68 21.80 14.64
N LEU A 341 19.20 20.92 15.53
CA LEU A 341 18.51 21.29 16.76
C LEU A 341 19.52 21.66 17.86
N ALA A 342 19.91 22.94 17.88
CA ALA A 342 21.00 23.45 18.71
C ALA A 342 20.75 23.34 20.23
N THR A 343 19.53 23.59 20.69
CA THR A 343 19.19 23.60 22.12
C THR A 343 18.42 22.35 22.56
N SER A 344 18.46 22.03 23.85
CA SER A 344 17.63 20.97 24.44
C SER A 344 16.13 21.25 24.27
N ALA A 345 15.73 22.52 24.37
CA ALA A 345 14.35 22.96 24.12
C ALA A 345 13.90 22.71 22.68
N MET A 346 14.75 22.99 21.67
CA MET A 346 14.44 22.69 20.27
C MET A 346 14.30 21.18 20.03
N ARG A 347 15.16 20.37 20.65
CA ARG A 347 15.09 18.90 20.55
C ARG A 347 13.81 18.35 21.20
N ALA A 348 13.48 18.83 22.39
CA ALA A 348 12.27 18.46 23.10
C ALA A 348 11.02 18.90 22.32
N GLY A 349 10.99 20.12 21.80
CA GLY A 349 9.91 20.63 20.98
C GLY A 349 9.71 19.84 19.69
N PHE A 350 10.79 19.57 18.94
CA PHE A 350 10.74 18.74 17.74
C PHE A 350 10.19 17.34 18.05
N LEU A 351 10.73 16.69 19.09
CA LEU A 351 10.29 15.35 19.49
C LEU A 351 8.82 15.37 19.93
N ALA A 352 8.41 16.34 20.74
CA ALA A 352 7.03 16.49 21.19
C ALA A 352 6.06 16.67 20.02
N VAL A 353 6.40 17.50 19.03
CA VAL A 353 5.57 17.70 17.82
C VAL A 353 5.49 16.40 17.01
N VAL A 354 6.62 15.75 16.74
CA VAL A 354 6.63 14.50 15.96
C VAL A 354 5.83 13.40 16.64
N VAL A 355 6.01 13.21 17.95
CA VAL A 355 5.26 12.22 18.73
C VAL A 355 3.78 12.59 18.78
N ALA A 356 3.42 13.84 19.12
CA ALA A 356 2.03 14.27 19.21
C ALA A 356 1.28 14.10 17.88
N LEU A 357 1.89 14.49 16.75
CA LEU A 357 1.27 14.30 15.44
C LEU A 357 1.19 12.83 15.04
N SER A 358 2.20 12.01 15.35
CA SER A 358 2.14 10.55 15.10
C SER A 358 1.04 9.87 15.91
N LEU A 359 0.86 10.28 17.18
CA LEU A 359 -0.24 9.84 18.03
C LEU A 359 -1.59 10.30 17.49
N LEU A 360 -1.70 11.56 17.04
CA LEU A 360 -2.91 12.10 16.43
C LEU A 360 -3.30 11.32 15.16
N ARG A 361 -2.33 11.00 14.30
CA ARG A 361 -2.54 10.16 13.11
C ARG A 361 -3.02 8.75 13.49
N SER A 362 -2.42 8.15 14.52
CA SER A 362 -2.82 6.83 15.02
C SER A 362 -4.21 6.86 15.66
N ALA A 363 -4.56 7.92 16.37
CA ALA A 363 -5.87 8.12 16.95
C ALA A 363 -6.95 8.29 15.87
N ASP A 364 -6.68 9.05 14.80
CA ASP A 364 -7.57 9.16 13.63
C ASP A 364 -7.86 7.78 13.02
N ALA A 365 -6.83 6.95 12.83
CA ALA A 365 -6.99 5.58 12.39
C ALA A 365 -7.85 4.75 13.36
N GLY A 366 -7.57 4.80 14.66
CA GLY A 366 -8.33 4.08 15.69
C GLY A 366 -9.80 4.48 15.75
N VAL A 367 -10.10 5.78 15.66
CA VAL A 367 -11.48 6.31 15.67
C VAL A 367 -12.24 5.88 14.42
N GLY A 368 -11.63 5.99 13.23
CA GLY A 368 -12.28 5.55 11.99
C GLY A 368 -12.52 4.04 11.95
N LEU A 369 -11.59 3.24 12.44
CA LEU A 369 -11.79 1.79 12.57
C LEU A 369 -12.87 1.45 13.60
N ALA A 370 -12.89 2.11 14.77
CA ALA A 370 -13.94 1.92 15.78
C ALA A 370 -15.34 2.25 15.25
N LYS A 371 -15.43 3.24 14.35
CA LYS A 371 -16.69 3.60 13.69
C LYS A 371 -17.21 2.48 12.77
N VAL A 372 -16.31 1.81 12.06
CA VAL A 372 -16.63 0.79 11.05
C VAL A 372 -16.82 -0.60 11.67
N ASP A 373 -16.09 -0.93 12.72
CA ASP A 373 -16.08 -2.25 13.36
C ASP A 373 -17.49 -2.85 13.61
N PRO A 374 -18.46 -2.14 14.24
CA PRO A 374 -19.79 -2.70 14.45
C PRO A 374 -20.58 -2.89 13.15
N LEU A 375 -20.26 -2.15 12.09
CA LEU A 375 -20.88 -2.31 10.77
C LEU A 375 -20.34 -3.53 10.04
N LEU A 376 -19.03 -3.80 10.17
CA LEU A 376 -18.46 -5.04 9.68
C LEU A 376 -19.02 -6.25 10.41
N GLU A 377 -19.25 -6.14 11.72
CA GLU A 377 -19.87 -7.22 12.48
C GLU A 377 -21.32 -7.50 12.02
N GLU A 378 -22.11 -6.47 11.71
CA GLU A 378 -23.43 -6.66 11.05
C GLU A 378 -23.31 -7.38 9.70
N VAL A 379 -22.30 -7.03 8.90
CA VAL A 379 -22.02 -7.73 7.64
C VAL A 379 -21.71 -9.19 7.92
N ARG A 380 -20.75 -9.50 8.79
CA ARG A 380 -20.37 -10.89 9.14
C ARG A 380 -21.56 -11.71 9.64
N GLN A 381 -22.40 -11.13 10.49
CA GLN A 381 -23.63 -11.78 10.96
C GLN A 381 -24.59 -12.09 9.80
N SER A 382 -24.73 -11.19 8.83
CA SER A 382 -25.55 -11.45 7.64
C SER A 382 -24.96 -12.51 6.72
N LEU A 383 -23.62 -12.60 6.61
CA LEU A 383 -22.95 -13.66 5.87
C LEU A 383 -23.29 -15.03 6.44
N GLN A 384 -23.66 -15.09 7.73
CA GLN A 384 -24.11 -16.35 8.30
C GLN A 384 -25.39 -16.90 7.67
N ARG A 385 -26.16 -16.07 6.95
CA ARG A 385 -27.36 -16.46 6.19
C ARG A 385 -27.08 -16.96 4.77
N ILE A 386 -25.84 -16.83 4.31
CA ILE A 386 -25.40 -17.35 3.01
C ILE A 386 -25.08 -18.83 3.17
N GLU A 387 -25.66 -19.66 2.31
CA GLU A 387 -25.36 -21.10 2.24
C GLU A 387 -23.87 -21.30 1.86
N PRO A 388 -23.10 -22.14 2.59
CA PRO A 388 -21.71 -22.39 2.26
C PRO A 388 -21.54 -22.90 0.83
N GLY A 389 -20.49 -22.43 0.14
CA GLY A 389 -20.22 -22.80 -1.25
C GLY A 389 -21.17 -22.15 -2.26
N SER A 390 -21.79 -21.02 -1.92
CA SER A 390 -22.63 -20.24 -2.84
C SER A 390 -21.85 -19.23 -3.68
N THR A 391 -22.48 -18.67 -4.69
CA THR A 391 -21.98 -17.52 -5.46
C THR A 391 -22.67 -16.22 -5.02
N VAL A 392 -21.90 -15.17 -4.74
CA VAL A 392 -22.39 -13.91 -4.17
C VAL A 392 -22.03 -12.73 -5.07
N LEU A 393 -23.05 -12.07 -5.64
CA LEU A 393 -22.87 -10.84 -6.40
C LEU A 393 -22.92 -9.64 -5.45
N ALA A 394 -21.81 -8.91 -5.31
CA ALA A 394 -21.81 -7.63 -4.62
C ALA A 394 -22.21 -6.49 -5.58
N THR A 395 -23.04 -5.56 -5.11
CA THR A 395 -23.51 -4.36 -5.82
C THR A 395 -23.50 -3.16 -4.88
N TYR A 396 -23.65 -1.94 -5.39
CA TYR A 396 -23.92 -0.76 -4.56
C TYR A 396 -25.26 -0.09 -4.92
N ALA A 397 -25.87 0.61 -3.96
CA ALA A 397 -27.12 1.33 -4.14
C ALA A 397 -26.99 2.50 -5.13
N ASP A 398 -28.04 2.82 -5.89
CA ASP A 398 -27.97 3.78 -7.00
C ASP A 398 -27.67 5.23 -6.58
N GLU A 399 -28.08 5.61 -5.37
CA GLU A 399 -28.06 6.99 -4.86
C GLU A 399 -26.71 7.41 -4.24
N THR A 400 -25.78 6.48 -4.10
CA THR A 400 -24.55 6.68 -3.31
C THR A 400 -23.43 7.35 -4.10
N LEU A 401 -23.70 7.83 -5.33
CA LEU A 401 -22.66 8.39 -6.18
C LEU A 401 -22.56 9.92 -6.03
N HIS A 402 -21.58 10.39 -5.25
CA HIS A 402 -21.14 11.80 -5.26
C HIS A 402 -19.72 11.96 -5.86
N LYS A 403 -19.70 12.65 -7.02
CA LYS A 403 -18.71 13.55 -7.67
C LYS A 403 -17.18 13.49 -7.40
N SER A 404 -16.59 12.46 -6.81
CA SER A 404 -15.12 12.36 -6.77
C SER A 404 -14.61 11.42 -7.86
N ILE A 405 -13.79 11.97 -8.77
CA ILE A 405 -13.01 11.23 -9.79
C ILE A 405 -11.94 10.33 -9.11
N PHE A 406 -11.84 10.41 -7.77
CA PHE A 406 -10.80 9.81 -6.97
C PHE A 406 -11.40 8.86 -5.93
N ARG A 407 -11.09 7.56 -6.08
CA ARG A 407 -11.74 6.41 -5.42
C ARG A 407 -11.90 6.44 -3.90
N ALA A 408 -11.21 7.32 -3.17
CA ALA A 408 -11.18 7.32 -1.70
C ALA A 408 -12.53 7.65 -1.01
N THR A 409 -13.44 8.32 -1.72
CA THR A 409 -14.79 8.69 -1.25
C THR A 409 -15.88 8.26 -2.25
N GLN A 410 -15.62 7.18 -3.00
CA GLN A 410 -16.43 6.81 -4.16
C GLN A 410 -17.90 6.49 -3.84
N PHE A 411 -18.18 6.03 -2.62
CA PHE A 411 -19.50 5.54 -2.21
C PHE A 411 -20.16 6.40 -1.12
N THR A 412 -19.37 7.20 -0.41
CA THR A 412 -19.82 8.08 0.65
C THR A 412 -18.73 9.11 0.92
N ASP A 413 -19.13 10.30 1.36
CA ASP A 413 -18.19 11.35 1.78
C ASP A 413 -17.36 10.93 3.01
N ASP A 414 -17.76 9.86 3.70
CA ASP A 414 -17.02 9.28 4.81
C ASP A 414 -16.01 8.22 4.36
N ARG A 415 -14.73 8.58 4.37
CA ARG A 415 -13.63 7.68 3.98
C ARG A 415 -13.59 6.38 4.79
N ALA A 416 -13.89 6.43 6.09
CA ALA A 416 -13.85 5.24 6.94
C ALA A 416 -14.92 4.24 6.51
N LEU A 417 -16.15 4.71 6.29
CA LEU A 417 -17.24 3.87 5.75
C LEU A 417 -16.93 3.35 4.35
N SER A 418 -16.40 4.21 3.48
CA SER A 418 -16.08 3.84 2.10
C SER A 418 -15.02 2.73 2.05
N PHE A 419 -13.90 2.89 2.76
CA PHE A 419 -12.84 1.87 2.81
C PHE A 419 -13.28 0.62 3.57
N GLY A 420 -14.01 0.81 4.68
CA GLY A 420 -14.40 -0.27 5.56
C GLY A 420 -15.39 -1.26 4.94
N LEU A 421 -16.33 -0.75 4.14
CA LEU A 421 -17.43 -1.57 3.61
C LEU A 421 -17.23 -2.03 2.17
N HIS A 422 -16.43 -1.32 1.36
CA HIS A 422 -16.28 -1.60 -0.07
C HIS A 422 -15.94 -3.06 -0.39
N HIS A 423 -15.04 -3.67 0.38
CA HIS A 423 -14.64 -5.07 0.21
C HIS A 423 -15.27 -6.03 1.23
N ALA A 424 -16.19 -5.57 2.08
CA ALA A 424 -16.79 -6.40 3.13
C ALA A 424 -17.49 -7.68 2.60
N PRO A 425 -18.18 -7.68 1.44
CA PRO A 425 -18.77 -8.91 0.89
C PRO A 425 -17.75 -10.00 0.55
N VAL A 426 -16.48 -9.65 0.34
CA VAL A 426 -15.41 -10.62 0.05
C VAL A 426 -15.19 -11.56 1.24
N LEU A 427 -15.54 -11.16 2.46
CA LEU A 427 -15.49 -12.03 3.64
C LEU A 427 -16.32 -13.31 3.46
N ALA A 428 -17.32 -13.35 2.56
CA ALA A 428 -18.05 -14.58 2.23
C ALA A 428 -17.15 -15.67 1.64
N LEU A 429 -16.05 -15.32 0.96
CA LEU A 429 -15.06 -16.28 0.50
C LEU A 429 -14.42 -16.99 1.69
N MET A 430 -14.03 -16.25 2.73
CA MET A 430 -13.37 -16.80 3.91
C MET A 430 -14.34 -17.50 4.86
N GLU A 431 -15.52 -16.91 5.14
CA GLU A 431 -16.46 -17.40 6.16
C GLU A 431 -17.50 -18.40 5.64
N ARG A 432 -17.68 -18.46 4.32
CA ARG A 432 -18.69 -19.28 3.66
C ARG A 432 -18.18 -20.05 2.44
N SER A 433 -16.88 -20.02 2.18
CA SER A 433 -16.27 -20.74 1.04
C SER A 433 -16.91 -20.35 -0.30
N SER A 434 -17.40 -19.11 -0.40
CA SER A 434 -18.23 -18.63 -1.50
C SER A 434 -17.42 -18.00 -2.64
N LEU A 435 -17.96 -18.04 -3.86
CA LEU A 435 -17.45 -17.24 -4.98
C LEU A 435 -17.89 -15.79 -4.81
N VAL A 436 -16.93 -14.86 -4.79
CA VAL A 436 -17.21 -13.42 -4.78
C VAL A 436 -16.42 -12.76 -5.92
N PRO A 437 -17.06 -12.26 -7.00
CA PRO A 437 -16.41 -11.72 -8.19
C PRO A 437 -15.39 -10.59 -7.96
N ILE A 438 -15.58 -9.82 -6.87
CA ILE A 438 -14.70 -8.70 -6.52
C ILE A 438 -13.49 -9.11 -5.66
N ALA A 439 -13.34 -10.39 -5.32
CA ALA A 439 -12.17 -10.93 -4.62
C ALA A 439 -10.92 -10.87 -5.50
N PHE A 440 -9.73 -10.70 -4.92
CA PHE A 440 -8.46 -10.57 -5.64
C PHE A 440 -7.98 -11.86 -6.37
N THR A 441 -8.65 -12.22 -7.47
CA THR A 441 -8.50 -13.37 -8.41
C THR A 441 -8.09 -13.11 -9.90
N HIS A 442 -7.89 -11.88 -10.33
CA HIS A 442 -7.57 -11.41 -11.68
C HIS A 442 -6.26 -11.98 -12.25
N PRO A 443 -6.34 -12.66 -13.40
CA PRO A 443 -5.18 -13.19 -14.10
C PRO A 443 -4.10 -12.15 -14.36
N GLY A 444 -2.86 -12.49 -14.00
CA GLY A 444 -1.68 -11.67 -14.22
C GLY A 444 -1.46 -10.52 -13.26
N LYS A 445 -2.40 -10.28 -12.33
CA LYS A 445 -2.19 -9.39 -11.18
C LYS A 445 -2.08 -10.19 -9.87
N GLN A 446 -2.71 -11.37 -9.77
CA GLN A 446 -2.74 -12.20 -8.57
C GLN A 446 -2.44 -13.67 -8.89
N VAL A 447 -2.12 -14.46 -7.85
CA VAL A 447 -1.85 -15.92 -7.96
C VAL A 447 -3.06 -16.78 -7.58
N LEU A 448 -3.97 -16.27 -6.75
CA LEU A 448 -5.30 -16.85 -6.61
C LEU A 448 -6.09 -16.49 -7.87
N LEU A 449 -6.80 -17.45 -8.47
CA LEU A 449 -7.58 -17.27 -9.68
C LEU A 449 -8.94 -17.98 -9.53
N LEU A 450 -9.94 -17.57 -10.33
CA LEU A 450 -11.13 -18.39 -10.54
C LEU A 450 -10.79 -19.58 -11.45
N LYS A 451 -11.41 -20.74 -11.19
CA LYS A 451 -11.33 -21.91 -12.08
C LYS A 451 -11.94 -21.61 -13.45
N PRO A 452 -11.53 -22.34 -14.52
CA PRO A 452 -12.02 -22.11 -15.88
C PRO A 452 -13.55 -22.01 -16.01
N ASP A 453 -14.29 -22.85 -15.28
CA ASP A 453 -15.76 -22.89 -15.31
C ASP A 453 -16.43 -21.62 -14.73
N TYR A 454 -15.65 -20.78 -14.05
CA TYR A 454 -16.08 -19.52 -13.44
C TYR A 454 -15.25 -18.32 -13.91
N ALA A 455 -14.37 -18.48 -14.89
CA ALA A 455 -13.44 -17.43 -15.31
C ALA A 455 -14.16 -16.19 -15.87
N ASP A 456 -15.36 -16.38 -16.43
CA ASP A 456 -16.24 -15.32 -16.91
C ASP A 456 -16.90 -14.50 -15.78
N LEU A 457 -16.79 -14.97 -14.53
CA LEU A 457 -17.28 -14.28 -13.33
C LEU A 457 -16.23 -13.38 -12.67
N ASP A 458 -15.02 -13.23 -13.24
CA ASP A 458 -14.01 -12.31 -12.71
C ASP A 458 -14.43 -10.85 -12.95
N GLY A 459 -14.63 -10.10 -11.86
CA GLY A 459 -15.05 -8.69 -11.90
C GLY A 459 -13.91 -7.66 -11.97
N ASP A 460 -12.65 -8.07 -12.20
CA ASP A 460 -11.45 -7.22 -12.20
C ASP A 460 -11.31 -6.36 -10.91
N PHE A 461 -11.87 -6.86 -9.80
CA PHE A 461 -11.90 -6.33 -8.42
C PHE A 461 -12.40 -4.90 -8.21
N THR A 462 -12.63 -4.18 -9.28
CA THR A 462 -12.79 -2.73 -9.27
C THR A 462 -14.13 -2.30 -9.82
N TYR A 463 -14.90 -3.22 -10.39
CA TYR A 463 -16.21 -2.94 -10.91
C TYR A 463 -17.30 -3.72 -10.18
N MET A 464 -17.68 -3.23 -9.01
CA MET A 464 -18.97 -3.55 -8.42
C MET A 464 -20.05 -2.81 -9.24
N PRO A 465 -21.10 -3.48 -9.76
CA PRO A 465 -22.15 -2.78 -10.48
C PRO A 465 -23.12 -2.06 -9.54
N ARG A 466 -23.83 -1.08 -10.10
CA ARG A 466 -25.02 -0.51 -9.45
C ARG A 466 -26.15 -1.51 -9.42
N ILE A 467 -26.95 -1.48 -8.37
CA ILE A 467 -28.12 -2.35 -8.27
C ILE A 467 -29.15 -2.06 -9.38
N GLY A 468 -29.33 -0.80 -9.80
CA GLY A 468 -30.18 -0.48 -10.93
C GLY A 468 -29.69 -1.09 -12.24
N TYR A 469 -28.37 -1.20 -12.42
CA TYR A 469 -27.76 -1.81 -13.61
C TYR A 469 -27.98 -3.32 -13.65
N VAL A 470 -27.86 -3.96 -12.49
CA VAL A 470 -28.18 -5.39 -12.31
C VAL A 470 -29.67 -5.66 -12.54
N ALA A 471 -30.55 -4.77 -12.07
CA ALA A 471 -31.98 -4.83 -12.35
C ALA A 471 -32.30 -4.69 -13.86
N ASP A 472 -31.62 -3.78 -14.55
CA ASP A 472 -31.78 -3.58 -15.99
C ASP A 472 -31.44 -4.83 -16.80
N ALA A 473 -30.45 -5.63 -16.38
CA ALA A 473 -30.02 -6.83 -17.13
C ALA A 473 -31.15 -7.85 -17.31
N VAL A 474 -32.08 -7.92 -16.36
CA VAL A 474 -33.24 -8.81 -16.46
C VAL A 474 -34.41 -8.17 -17.18
N ARG A 475 -34.60 -6.86 -16.97
CA ARG A 475 -35.70 -6.09 -17.58
C ARG A 475 -35.47 -5.81 -19.07
N GLN A 476 -34.23 -5.74 -19.49
CA GLN A 476 -33.80 -5.40 -20.85
C GLN A 476 -32.67 -6.33 -21.32
N PRO A 477 -33.00 -7.59 -21.68
CA PRO A 477 -32.01 -8.53 -22.24
C PRO A 477 -31.30 -7.92 -23.46
N GLY A 478 -29.98 -8.07 -23.57
CA GLY A 478 -29.18 -7.51 -24.66
C GLY A 478 -28.52 -6.15 -24.34
N LEU A 479 -29.01 -5.40 -23.34
CA LEU A 479 -28.46 -4.06 -23.03
C LEU A 479 -27.05 -4.15 -22.42
N ARG A 480 -26.72 -5.25 -21.72
CA ARG A 480 -25.56 -5.33 -20.82
C ARG A 480 -24.84 -6.69 -20.82
N ASP A 481 -24.97 -7.44 -21.91
CA ASP A 481 -24.56 -8.85 -21.97
C ASP A 481 -23.04 -9.08 -21.85
N ASN A 482 -22.22 -8.04 -22.03
CA ASN A 482 -20.76 -8.13 -21.94
C ASN A 482 -20.21 -8.06 -20.50
N HIS A 483 -21.08 -8.08 -19.48
CA HIS A 483 -20.66 -8.01 -18.08
C HIS A 483 -20.80 -9.35 -17.36
N TYR A 484 -19.90 -9.61 -16.41
CA TYR A 484 -19.88 -10.84 -15.61
C TYR A 484 -21.19 -11.12 -14.82
N TRP A 485 -21.99 -10.07 -14.61
CA TRP A 485 -23.26 -10.09 -13.90
C TRP A 485 -24.48 -10.05 -14.83
N ALA A 486 -24.32 -10.17 -16.16
CA ALA A 486 -25.43 -10.09 -17.10
C ALA A 486 -26.50 -11.17 -16.84
N ASP A 487 -26.09 -12.42 -16.61
CA ASP A 487 -26.99 -13.55 -16.29
C ASP A 487 -27.06 -13.82 -14.79
N TRP A 488 -27.08 -12.75 -13.98
CA TRP A 488 -26.99 -12.90 -12.53
C TRP A 488 -28.07 -13.78 -11.89
N PRO A 489 -29.35 -13.83 -12.36
CA PRO A 489 -30.37 -14.65 -11.72
C PRO A 489 -30.07 -16.16 -11.77
N ARG A 490 -29.24 -16.59 -12.74
CA ARG A 490 -28.87 -18.01 -12.89
C ARG A 490 -27.49 -18.33 -12.32
N ARG A 491 -26.61 -17.33 -12.24
CA ARG A 491 -25.20 -17.51 -11.87
C ARG A 491 -24.91 -17.20 -10.40
N PHE A 492 -25.76 -16.41 -9.74
CA PHE A 492 -25.59 -16.01 -8.34
C PHE A 492 -26.70 -16.55 -7.45
N GLY A 493 -26.33 -17.13 -6.30
CA GLY A 493 -27.28 -17.54 -5.26
C GLY A 493 -27.73 -16.37 -4.38
N TYR A 494 -26.88 -15.33 -4.28
CA TYR A 494 -27.14 -14.17 -3.44
C TYR A 494 -26.71 -12.86 -4.11
N VAL A 495 -27.44 -11.79 -3.82
CA VAL A 495 -27.09 -10.41 -4.21
C VAL A 495 -26.93 -9.58 -2.94
N TYR A 496 -25.77 -8.94 -2.80
CA TYR A 496 -25.40 -8.14 -1.65
C TYR A 496 -25.32 -6.66 -2.06
N VAL A 497 -26.29 -5.85 -1.66
CA VAL A 497 -26.37 -4.43 -2.00
C VAL A 497 -25.75 -3.61 -0.88
N LEU A 498 -24.56 -3.06 -1.12
CA LEU A 498 -23.86 -2.17 -0.20
C LEU A 498 -24.36 -0.73 -0.29
N PHE A 499 -24.11 0.01 0.79
CA PHE A 499 -24.48 1.40 0.97
C PHE A 499 -25.98 1.65 0.76
N SER A 500 -26.82 0.64 1.03
CA SER A 500 -28.28 0.74 1.04
C SER A 500 -28.78 0.99 2.46
N GLU A 501 -29.81 1.82 2.60
CA GLU A 501 -30.46 2.10 3.87
C GLU A 501 -31.52 1.02 4.21
N PRO A 502 -31.78 0.74 5.49
CA PRO A 502 -32.85 -0.17 5.90
C PRO A 502 -34.22 0.24 5.35
N GLY A 503 -35.07 -0.73 5.03
CA GLY A 503 -36.43 -0.49 4.52
C GLY A 503 -36.50 -0.07 3.05
N ARG A 504 -35.37 -0.01 2.34
CA ARG A 504 -35.35 0.21 0.88
C ARG A 504 -36.09 -0.90 0.14
N ALA A 505 -36.90 -0.49 -0.84
CA ALA A 505 -37.67 -1.43 -1.64
C ALA A 505 -36.77 -2.41 -2.38
N ASN A 506 -37.22 -3.67 -2.47
CA ASN A 506 -36.53 -4.68 -3.24
C ASN A 506 -36.43 -4.24 -4.71
N PRO A 507 -35.21 -4.14 -5.27
CA PRO A 507 -35.01 -3.61 -6.61
C PRO A 507 -35.56 -4.53 -7.70
N VAL A 508 -35.66 -5.83 -7.46
CA VAL A 508 -36.10 -6.86 -8.42
C VAL A 508 -36.96 -7.92 -7.68
N PRO A 509 -38.15 -7.57 -7.19
CA PRO A 509 -38.96 -8.43 -6.31
C PRO A 509 -39.37 -9.77 -6.93
N GLU A 510 -39.41 -9.85 -8.25
CA GLU A 510 -39.64 -11.07 -9.02
C GLU A 510 -38.51 -12.10 -8.89
N HIS A 511 -37.26 -11.67 -8.66
CA HIS A 511 -36.07 -12.54 -8.60
C HIS A 511 -35.37 -12.56 -7.25
N LEU A 512 -35.63 -11.58 -6.38
CA LEU A 512 -34.93 -11.42 -5.11
C LEU A 512 -35.89 -11.59 -3.93
N THR A 513 -35.43 -12.26 -2.89
CA THR A 513 -36.08 -12.32 -1.57
C THR A 513 -35.14 -11.70 -0.54
N LEU A 514 -35.60 -10.69 0.20
CA LEU A 514 -34.80 -10.08 1.26
C LEU A 514 -34.53 -11.13 2.34
N VAL A 515 -33.25 -11.32 2.67
CA VAL A 515 -32.80 -12.26 3.71
C VAL A 515 -32.50 -11.51 4.99
N GLN A 516 -31.74 -10.42 4.87
CA GLN A 516 -31.34 -9.59 5.99
C GLN A 516 -30.98 -8.19 5.48
N GLU A 517 -31.17 -7.18 6.31
CA GLU A 517 -30.66 -5.83 6.07
C GLU A 517 -29.94 -5.32 7.32
N GLY A 518 -29.01 -4.40 7.09
CA GLY A 518 -28.24 -3.72 8.14
C GLY A 518 -28.14 -2.23 7.83
N ARG A 519 -27.37 -1.48 8.64
CA ARG A 519 -27.33 -0.01 8.52
C ARG A 519 -26.89 0.51 7.15
N TYR A 520 -26.04 -0.24 6.44
CA TYR A 520 -25.49 0.14 5.13
C TYR A 520 -25.53 -1.02 4.12
N PHE A 521 -26.45 -1.98 4.27
CA PHE A 521 -26.60 -3.02 3.27
C PHE A 521 -27.96 -3.72 3.28
N GLN A 522 -28.24 -4.39 2.16
CA GLN A 522 -29.32 -5.37 2.04
C GLN A 522 -28.79 -6.64 1.36
N LEU A 523 -29.04 -7.80 1.99
CA LEU A 523 -28.70 -9.12 1.46
C LEU A 523 -29.97 -9.78 0.95
N TYR A 524 -29.94 -10.20 -0.31
CA TYR A 524 -31.01 -10.91 -0.98
C TYR A 524 -30.59 -12.32 -1.38
N LYS A 525 -31.52 -13.27 -1.29
CA LYS A 525 -31.42 -14.60 -1.90
C LYS A 525 -32.08 -14.54 -3.28
N VAL A 526 -31.41 -15.10 -4.27
CA VAL A 526 -31.95 -15.26 -5.62
C VAL A 526 -32.93 -16.43 -5.63
N LYS A 527 -34.11 -16.23 -6.25
CA LYS A 527 -35.23 -17.17 -6.26
C LYS A 527 -35.05 -18.34 -7.20
#